data_AF-A0A2E9LG62-F1
#
_entry.id   AF-A0A2E9LG62-F1
#
_cell.length_a   1.000
_cell.length_b   1.000
_cell.length_c   1.000
_cell.angle_alpha   90.00
_cell.angle_beta   90.00
_cell.angle_gamma   90.00
#
_symmetry.space_group_name_H-M   'P 1'
#
loop_
_entity.id
_entity.type
_entity.pdbx_description
1 polymer ?
#
loop_
_entity_poly.entity_id
_entity_poly.type
_entity_poly.pdbx_seq_one_letter_code
_entity_poly.pdbx_strand_id
1 'polypeptide(L)'
;MASKILFSAGTSNNLEKEFRERAKYKNLVNFESMLDTWYENAFFGRVNSKFEPVIIVPGVDDSILKTFPSVADDVSALGFVAEAFRNFRRDYLQRVQETNISFPIFLEGLVPTAGYLNFETYYSEYTTFLTTSYLENLSSNASIVDFESFVKEFMSIAESDLKNYPITKTGFLLSKHNDIKTTGLVLELANLNPQIDLSKGEILQDPNFSCYLDYASASGFYVDKNSPWRLMVNLDKEIVRLLMRAEKPETIETPDGPIDRPPPGVHATRSASEIMDSIYRIKTHPEDLFMLQSFLENLYIQVKNKVAFVPRLGYNGNESIMRRSQVSALSEETWLALLLRTRLYELDSYDQRFYEVEAHQAIQTYSIYGLSHATAKIGSTCSKIIEQVVLDHDQFRRRTENERRENVESNTDT
;
A
#
# COMPACT_ATOMS: atom_id res chain seq x y z
N MET A 1 -13.36 21.61 -32.55
CA MET A 1 -13.27 21.19 -31.14
C MET A 1 -13.60 19.72 -31.08
N ALA A 2 -12.69 18.88 -30.59
CA ALA A 2 -13.03 17.47 -30.33
C ALA A 2 -14.16 17.41 -29.30
N SER A 3 -15.15 16.55 -29.51
CA SER A 3 -16.26 16.38 -28.56
C SER A 3 -15.72 15.86 -27.23
N LYS A 4 -16.09 16.51 -26.11
CA LYS A 4 -15.77 16.04 -24.75
C LYS A 4 -16.27 14.61 -24.58
N ILE A 5 -15.37 13.71 -24.20
CA ILE A 5 -15.66 12.30 -23.96
C ILE A 5 -16.25 12.17 -22.55
N LEU A 6 -17.44 11.59 -22.45
CA LEU A 6 -18.05 11.30 -21.15
C LEU A 6 -17.53 9.96 -20.61
N PHE A 7 -17.09 9.93 -19.35
CA PHE A 7 -16.75 8.71 -18.61
C PHE A 7 -17.76 8.54 -17.48
N SER A 8 -18.56 7.47 -17.55
CA SER A 8 -19.72 7.29 -16.64
C SER A 8 -19.57 6.14 -15.65
N ALA A 9 -18.40 5.51 -15.58
CA ALA A 9 -18.11 4.50 -14.55
C ALA A 9 -18.17 5.11 -13.13
N GLY A 10 -18.66 4.31 -12.19
CA GLY A 10 -19.00 4.68 -10.82
C GLY A 10 -20.37 5.31 -10.64
N THR A 11 -21.18 5.41 -11.70
CA THR A 11 -22.51 6.05 -11.65
C THR A 11 -23.65 5.10 -11.98
N SER A 12 -23.34 3.87 -12.40
CA SER A 12 -24.33 2.87 -12.78
C SER A 12 -24.30 1.65 -11.87
N ASN A 13 -25.49 1.11 -11.56
CA ASN A 13 -25.63 -0.18 -10.89
C ASN A 13 -25.51 -1.37 -11.88
N ASN A 14 -25.33 -1.11 -13.19
CA ASN A 14 -25.17 -2.16 -14.19
C ASN A 14 -23.68 -2.52 -14.35
N LEU A 15 -23.29 -3.72 -13.89
CA LEU A 15 -21.91 -4.19 -13.89
C LEU A 15 -21.27 -4.25 -15.29
N GLU A 16 -22.03 -4.63 -16.32
CA GLU A 16 -21.51 -4.67 -17.69
C GLU A 16 -21.20 -3.26 -18.20
N LYS A 17 -22.10 -2.30 -17.94
CA LYS A 17 -21.86 -0.90 -18.29
C LYS A 17 -20.65 -0.34 -17.54
N GLU A 18 -20.55 -0.60 -16.24
CA GLU A 18 -19.40 -0.20 -15.41
C GLU A 18 -18.09 -0.75 -15.97
N PHE A 19 -18.05 -2.04 -16.31
CA PHE A 19 -16.88 -2.68 -16.90
C PHE A 19 -16.47 -2.02 -18.22
N ARG A 20 -17.42 -1.81 -19.14
CA ARG A 20 -17.16 -1.17 -20.44
C ARG A 20 -16.65 0.26 -20.29
N GLU A 21 -17.22 1.04 -19.38
CA GLU A 21 -16.83 2.43 -19.15
C GLU A 21 -15.44 2.54 -18.49
N ARG A 22 -15.10 1.64 -17.54
CA ARG A 22 -13.74 1.57 -16.98
C ARG A 22 -12.70 1.16 -18.01
N ALA A 23 -13.04 0.19 -18.87
CA ALA A 23 -12.17 -0.21 -19.98
C ALA A 23 -11.93 0.95 -20.95
N LYS A 24 -12.97 1.73 -21.27
CA LYS A 24 -12.88 2.95 -22.07
C LYS A 24 -11.94 3.98 -21.43
N TYR A 25 -12.10 4.27 -20.13
CA TYR A 25 -11.20 5.16 -19.39
C TYR A 25 -9.75 4.68 -19.46
N LYS A 26 -9.50 3.40 -19.14
CA LYS A 26 -8.15 2.82 -19.13
C LYS A 26 -7.44 2.93 -20.48
N ASN A 27 -8.19 2.80 -21.57
CA ASN A 27 -7.66 2.84 -22.93
C ASN A 27 -7.39 4.27 -23.43
N LEU A 28 -8.20 5.24 -23.01
CA LEU A 28 -8.10 6.63 -23.49
C LEU A 28 -7.18 7.50 -22.63
N VAL A 29 -6.96 7.14 -21.37
CA VAL A 29 -6.15 7.91 -20.44
C VAL A 29 -4.75 7.32 -20.35
N ASN A 30 -3.80 7.91 -21.08
CA ASN A 30 -2.40 7.51 -21.01
C ASN A 30 -1.49 8.72 -21.29
N PHE A 31 -1.24 9.51 -20.26
CA PHE A 31 -0.33 10.64 -20.33
C PHE A 31 1.03 10.26 -19.78
N GLU A 32 2.08 10.84 -20.35
CA GLU A 32 3.41 10.80 -19.76
C GLU A 32 3.37 11.45 -18.35
N SER A 33 4.17 10.93 -17.41
CA SER A 33 4.17 11.35 -16.00
C SER A 33 2.94 10.98 -15.16
N MET A 34 2.04 10.13 -15.68
CA MET A 34 0.99 9.51 -14.86
C MET A 34 1.38 8.08 -14.44
N LEU A 35 0.93 7.67 -13.24
CA LEU A 35 1.19 6.35 -12.68
C LEU A 35 -0.12 5.62 -12.37
N ASP A 36 -0.29 4.38 -12.82
CA ASP A 36 -1.45 3.56 -12.49
C ASP A 36 -1.22 2.78 -11.19
N THR A 37 -1.81 3.26 -10.10
CA THR A 37 -1.70 2.65 -8.76
C THR A 37 -2.61 1.45 -8.55
N TRP A 38 -3.55 1.17 -9.44
CA TRP A 38 -4.48 0.04 -9.26
C TRP A 38 -3.96 -1.22 -9.93
N TYR A 39 -3.29 -1.07 -11.08
CA TYR A 39 -2.93 -2.23 -11.91
C TYR A 39 -1.43 -2.36 -12.16
N GLU A 40 -0.69 -1.26 -12.22
CA GLU A 40 0.73 -1.31 -12.59
C GLU A 40 1.63 -1.19 -11.36
N ASN A 41 1.31 -0.28 -10.44
CA ASN A 41 2.14 0.07 -9.30
C ASN A 41 1.36 -0.02 -7.99
N ALA A 42 0.64 -1.12 -7.79
CA ALA A 42 -0.17 -1.37 -6.59
C ALA A 42 0.65 -1.32 -5.29
N PHE A 43 1.94 -1.61 -5.35
CA PHE A 43 2.86 -1.58 -4.21
C PHE A 43 3.70 -0.30 -4.12
N PHE A 44 3.34 0.77 -4.82
CA PHE A 44 4.06 2.03 -4.76
C PHE A 44 4.28 2.47 -3.31
N GLY A 45 5.55 2.61 -2.92
CA GLY A 45 5.94 3.04 -1.58
C GLY A 45 5.72 2.03 -0.45
N ARG A 46 5.10 0.88 -0.71
CA ARG A 46 4.75 -0.16 0.28
C ARG A 46 5.83 -1.23 0.42
N VAL A 47 6.68 -1.39 -0.59
CA VAL A 47 7.82 -2.32 -0.59
C VAL A 47 9.11 -1.57 -0.88
N ASN A 48 10.22 -2.09 -0.36
CA ASN A 48 11.56 -1.59 -0.66
C ASN A 48 12.17 -2.28 -1.89
N SER A 49 13.42 -1.94 -2.23
CA SER A 49 14.18 -2.54 -3.34
C SER A 49 14.44 -4.06 -3.20
N LYS A 50 14.19 -4.65 -2.03
CA LYS A 50 14.29 -6.09 -1.76
C LYS A 50 12.91 -6.74 -1.66
N PHE A 51 11.85 -6.04 -2.08
CA PHE A 51 10.46 -6.49 -2.00
C PHE A 51 10.04 -6.82 -0.55
N GLU A 52 10.68 -6.20 0.44
CA GLU A 52 10.27 -6.27 1.83
C GLU A 52 9.21 -5.20 2.07
N PRO A 53 8.06 -5.57 2.67
CA PRO A 53 7.04 -4.61 3.02
C PRO A 53 7.51 -3.69 4.15
N VAL A 54 7.23 -2.39 3.97
CA VAL A 54 7.80 -1.31 4.76
C VAL A 54 6.76 -0.24 5.07
N ILE A 55 6.86 0.34 6.26
CA ILE A 55 6.06 1.48 6.71
C ILE A 55 7.00 2.62 7.12
N ILE A 56 6.45 3.83 7.28
CA ILE A 56 7.20 4.94 7.88
C ILE A 56 7.53 4.62 9.33
N VAL A 57 8.71 5.05 9.81
CA VAL A 57 9.12 4.89 11.21
C VAL A 57 8.06 5.52 12.14
N PRO A 58 7.43 4.73 13.04
CA PRO A 58 6.44 5.25 13.98
C PRO A 58 7.06 6.22 15.00
N GLY A 59 6.31 7.25 15.40
CA GLY A 59 6.63 8.07 16.59
C GLY A 59 7.78 9.07 16.44
N VAL A 60 8.19 9.41 15.21
CA VAL A 60 9.22 10.45 14.95
C VAL A 60 8.57 11.77 14.50
N ASP A 61 7.38 12.07 15.04
CA ASP A 61 6.31 12.83 14.39
C ASP A 61 6.64 14.28 13.96
N ASP A 62 7.61 14.96 14.56
CA ASP A 62 7.93 16.35 14.16
C ASP A 62 9.16 16.49 13.25
N SER A 63 10.05 15.48 13.19
CA SER A 63 11.33 15.66 12.48
C SER A 63 11.28 15.21 11.02
N ILE A 64 10.50 14.18 10.71
CA ILE A 64 10.43 13.61 9.35
C ILE A 64 9.20 14.08 8.57
N LEU A 65 8.11 14.42 9.25
CA LEU A 65 6.91 14.97 8.64
C LEU A 65 6.94 16.50 8.68
N LYS A 66 6.40 17.13 7.64
CA LYS A 66 6.23 18.57 7.57
C LYS A 66 4.82 18.90 7.14
N THR A 67 4.25 19.93 7.75
CA THR A 67 2.95 20.50 7.37
C THR A 67 3.10 21.59 6.31
N PHE A 68 1.97 22.16 5.89
CA PHE A 68 1.89 23.26 4.93
C PHE A 68 1.30 24.53 5.59
N PRO A 69 2.08 25.26 6.41
CA PRO A 69 1.60 26.46 7.09
C PRO A 69 0.93 27.45 6.13
N SER A 70 -0.21 28.00 6.54
CA SER A 70 -1.02 28.98 5.79
C SER A 70 -1.65 28.47 4.48
N VAL A 71 -1.46 27.18 4.15
CA VAL A 71 -2.08 26.55 2.97
C VAL A 71 -2.99 25.41 3.40
N ALA A 72 -2.47 24.49 4.23
CA ALA A 72 -3.19 23.34 4.78
C ALA A 72 -2.48 22.88 6.07
N ASP A 73 -2.80 23.52 7.19
CA ASP A 73 -2.08 23.35 8.46
C ASP A 73 -2.21 21.92 9.02
N ASP A 74 -3.34 21.26 8.76
CA ASP A 74 -3.64 19.90 9.24
C ASP A 74 -3.16 18.79 8.29
N VAL A 75 -2.57 19.16 7.14
CA VAL A 75 -2.05 18.19 6.17
C VAL A 75 -0.53 18.09 6.34
N SER A 76 -0.02 16.86 6.45
CA SER A 76 1.41 16.58 6.55
C SER A 76 1.86 15.57 5.50
N ALA A 77 3.14 15.59 5.17
CA ALA A 77 3.81 14.57 4.35
C ALA A 77 5.28 14.47 4.77
N LEU A 78 6.02 13.50 4.23
CA LEU A 78 7.48 13.45 4.45
C LEU A 78 8.12 14.78 4.03
N GLY A 79 9.13 15.22 4.77
CA GLY A 79 9.67 16.57 4.65
C GLY A 79 10.18 16.92 3.24
N PHE A 80 10.74 15.95 2.51
CA PHE A 80 11.17 16.14 1.12
C PHE A 80 9.99 16.18 0.13
N VAL A 81 8.89 15.47 0.44
CA VAL A 81 7.63 15.52 -0.33
C VAL A 81 6.97 16.88 -0.15
N ALA A 82 6.91 17.38 1.08
CA ALA A 82 6.40 18.70 1.37
C ALA A 82 7.21 19.80 0.68
N GLU A 83 8.54 19.68 0.64
CA GLU A 83 9.40 20.63 -0.04
C GLU A 83 9.24 20.57 -1.57
N ALA A 84 9.18 19.37 -2.15
CA ALA A 84 8.89 19.18 -3.57
C ALA A 84 7.55 19.84 -3.95
N PHE A 85 6.53 19.69 -3.10
CA PHE A 85 5.22 20.29 -3.32
C PHE A 85 5.25 21.82 -3.24
N ARG A 86 6.04 22.41 -2.32
CA ARG A 86 6.20 23.87 -2.24
C ARG A 86 6.83 24.42 -3.52
N ASN A 87 7.83 23.74 -4.07
CA ASN A 87 8.44 24.12 -5.35
C ASN A 87 7.40 24.05 -6.47
N PHE A 88 6.70 22.92 -6.59
CA PHE A 88 5.60 22.75 -7.55
C PHE A 88 4.57 23.87 -7.47
N ARG A 89 4.05 24.14 -6.28
CA ARG A 89 3.01 25.13 -6.07
C ARG A 89 3.50 26.54 -6.38
N ARG A 90 4.71 26.91 -5.94
CA ARG A 90 5.30 28.23 -6.22
C ARG A 90 5.40 28.45 -7.73
N ASP A 91 5.99 27.50 -8.44
CA ASP A 91 6.31 27.64 -9.86
C ASP A 91 5.01 27.63 -10.70
N TYR A 92 4.02 26.81 -10.33
CA TYR A 92 2.71 26.81 -11.00
C TYR A 92 1.91 28.10 -10.73
N LEU A 93 1.92 28.61 -9.50
CA LEU A 93 1.24 29.87 -9.16
C LEU A 93 1.85 31.06 -9.91
N GLN A 94 3.18 31.11 -9.99
CA GLN A 94 3.87 32.11 -10.79
C GLN A 94 3.41 32.03 -12.25
N ARG A 95 3.33 30.82 -12.83
CA ARG A 95 2.85 30.61 -14.19
C ARG A 95 1.41 31.11 -14.40
N VAL A 96 0.51 30.84 -13.46
CA VAL A 96 -0.88 31.33 -13.49
C VAL A 96 -0.94 32.85 -13.41
N GLN A 97 -0.05 33.50 -12.65
CA GLN A 97 0.00 34.97 -12.55
C GLN A 97 0.57 35.64 -13.79
N GLU A 98 1.55 35.02 -14.44
CA GLU A 98 2.26 35.58 -15.59
C GLU A 98 1.58 35.29 -16.93
N THR A 99 0.60 34.38 -16.97
CA THR A 99 -0.06 33.95 -18.22
C THR A 99 -1.58 33.84 -18.08
N ASN A 100 -2.24 33.43 -19.16
CA ASN A 100 -3.69 33.18 -19.18
C ASN A 100 -4.07 31.72 -18.81
N ILE A 101 -3.15 30.95 -18.23
CA ILE A 101 -3.41 29.58 -17.78
C ILE A 101 -4.16 29.64 -16.44
N SER A 102 -5.14 28.76 -16.23
CA SER A 102 -5.82 28.59 -14.94
C SER A 102 -5.44 27.28 -14.26
N PHE A 103 -5.94 27.08 -13.04
CA PHE A 103 -5.94 25.75 -12.44
C PHE A 103 -6.86 24.82 -13.25
N PRO A 104 -6.54 23.52 -13.34
CA PRO A 104 -7.50 22.53 -13.79
C PRO A 104 -8.71 22.50 -12.83
N ILE A 105 -9.87 22.12 -13.36
CA ILE A 105 -11.10 21.93 -12.57
C ILE A 105 -10.82 21.12 -11.29
N PHE A 106 -11.36 21.55 -10.15
CA PHE A 106 -11.22 20.96 -8.80
C PHE A 106 -9.84 21.09 -8.15
N LEU A 107 -8.86 21.72 -8.80
CA LEU A 107 -7.50 21.88 -8.29
C LEU A 107 -7.16 23.35 -7.98
N GLU A 108 -8.16 24.17 -7.65
CA GLU A 108 -8.01 25.60 -7.48
C GLU A 108 -7.04 25.93 -6.33
N GLY A 109 -6.03 26.76 -6.62
CA GLY A 109 -5.05 27.21 -5.63
C GLY A 109 -4.04 26.16 -5.18
N LEU A 110 -4.12 24.93 -5.71
CA LEU A 110 -3.28 23.78 -5.36
C LEU A 110 -3.18 23.63 -3.83
N VAL A 111 -4.32 23.45 -3.17
CA VAL A 111 -4.41 23.31 -1.71
C VAL A 111 -4.47 21.82 -1.36
N PRO A 112 -3.50 21.28 -0.60
CA PRO A 112 -3.60 19.90 -0.12
C PRO A 112 -4.85 19.68 0.73
N THR A 113 -5.62 18.65 0.41
CA THR A 113 -6.80 18.23 1.17
C THR A 113 -6.51 17.00 2.03
N ALA A 114 -5.50 16.20 1.68
CA ALA A 114 -5.04 15.06 2.48
C ALA A 114 -3.56 14.74 2.23
N GLY A 115 -2.94 14.09 3.21
CA GLY A 115 -1.52 13.72 3.19
C GLY A 115 -1.28 12.42 3.96
N TYR A 116 -0.21 12.35 4.75
CA TYR A 116 0.15 11.15 5.50
C TYR A 116 -0.98 10.67 6.44
N LEU A 117 -1.19 9.35 6.47
CA LEU A 117 -2.05 8.68 7.43
C LEU A 117 -1.20 7.77 8.32
N ASN A 118 -1.45 7.79 9.64
CA ASN A 118 -0.75 6.91 10.55
C ASN A 118 -1.14 5.44 10.32
N PHE A 119 -0.16 4.62 9.94
CA PHE A 119 -0.37 3.20 9.63
C PHE A 119 -0.90 2.40 10.83
N GLU A 120 -0.38 2.64 12.03
CA GLU A 120 -0.76 1.89 13.23
C GLU A 120 -2.21 2.14 13.63
N THR A 121 -2.64 3.41 13.59
CA THR A 121 -4.04 3.77 13.81
C THR A 121 -4.95 3.07 12.80
N TYR A 122 -4.57 3.12 11.52
CA TYR A 122 -5.38 2.57 10.45
C TYR A 122 -5.48 1.04 10.50
N TYR A 123 -4.37 0.36 10.84
CA TYR A 123 -4.35 -1.08 11.06
C TYR A 123 -5.15 -1.51 12.30
N SER A 124 -5.11 -0.72 13.38
CA SER A 124 -5.90 -0.97 14.60
C SER A 124 -7.41 -0.89 14.34
N GLU A 125 -7.87 0.13 13.60
CA GLU A 125 -9.26 0.26 13.17
C GLU A 125 -9.70 -0.94 12.31
N TYR A 126 -8.84 -1.33 11.37
CA TYR A 126 -9.08 -2.46 10.49
C TYR A 126 -9.15 -3.80 11.24
N THR A 127 -8.25 -4.06 12.19
CA THR A 127 -8.28 -5.30 12.99
C THR A 127 -9.48 -5.35 13.93
N THR A 128 -9.98 -4.20 14.41
CA THR A 128 -11.24 -4.10 15.16
C THR A 128 -12.43 -4.53 14.30
N PHE A 129 -12.47 -4.08 13.04
CA PHE A 129 -13.46 -4.52 12.06
C PHE A 129 -13.38 -6.05 11.85
N LEU A 130 -12.20 -6.61 11.57
CA LEU A 130 -12.03 -8.05 11.37
C LEU A 130 -12.44 -8.88 12.59
N THR A 131 -12.06 -8.43 13.78
CA THR A 131 -12.42 -9.08 15.04
C THR A 131 -13.93 -9.21 15.16
N THR A 132 -14.67 -8.13 14.85
CA THR A 132 -16.13 -8.13 14.87
C THR A 132 -16.70 -9.13 13.85
N SER A 133 -16.18 -9.14 12.62
CA SER A 133 -16.63 -10.05 11.56
C SER A 133 -16.39 -11.53 11.90
N TYR A 134 -15.24 -11.89 12.45
CA TYR A 134 -14.95 -13.29 12.80
C TYR A 134 -15.67 -13.74 14.07
N LEU A 135 -15.89 -12.83 15.03
CA LEU A 135 -16.56 -13.16 16.29
C LEU A 135 -17.97 -13.73 16.06
N GLU A 136 -18.72 -13.22 15.09
CA GLU A 136 -20.06 -13.70 14.76
C GLU A 136 -20.07 -15.17 14.35
N ASN A 137 -19.11 -15.58 13.52
CA ASN A 137 -19.01 -16.96 13.01
C ASN A 137 -18.48 -17.93 14.08
N LEU A 138 -17.60 -17.48 14.97
CA LEU A 138 -16.91 -18.35 15.93
C LEU A 138 -17.65 -18.52 17.25
N SER A 139 -18.44 -17.53 17.68
CA SER A 139 -19.05 -17.50 19.02
C SER A 139 -19.92 -18.73 19.30
N SER A 140 -20.69 -19.17 18.30
CA SER A 140 -21.67 -20.25 18.41
C SER A 140 -21.09 -21.63 18.14
N ASN A 141 -19.79 -21.74 17.84
CA ASN A 141 -19.18 -23.02 17.49
C ASN A 141 -18.86 -23.83 18.75
N ALA A 142 -19.55 -24.97 18.90
CA ALA A 142 -19.41 -25.87 20.04
C ALA A 142 -18.10 -26.69 20.01
N SER A 143 -17.40 -26.78 18.87
CA SER A 143 -16.10 -27.47 18.79
C SER A 143 -14.97 -26.67 19.47
N ILE A 144 -15.18 -25.37 19.69
CA ILE A 144 -14.23 -24.49 20.36
C ILE A 144 -14.34 -24.69 21.87
N VAL A 145 -13.46 -25.51 22.43
CA VAL A 145 -13.39 -25.84 23.87
C VAL A 145 -12.16 -25.24 24.55
N ASP A 146 -11.12 -24.97 23.78
CA ASP A 146 -9.83 -24.42 24.19
C ASP A 146 -9.22 -23.54 23.10
N PHE A 147 -8.03 -22.99 23.35
CA PHE A 147 -7.37 -22.10 22.39
C PHE A 147 -6.87 -22.84 21.14
N GLU A 148 -6.43 -24.08 21.27
CA GLU A 148 -5.95 -24.87 20.14
C GLU A 148 -7.08 -25.22 19.17
N SER A 149 -8.22 -25.70 19.70
CA SER A 149 -9.44 -25.92 18.91
C SER A 149 -9.95 -24.62 18.30
N PHE A 150 -9.89 -23.50 19.02
CA PHE A 150 -10.19 -22.18 18.46
C PHE A 150 -9.32 -21.85 17.24
N VAL A 151 -7.99 -21.97 17.33
CA VAL A 151 -7.09 -21.63 16.22
C VAL A 151 -7.38 -22.50 14.99
N LYS A 152 -7.66 -23.79 15.20
CA LYS A 152 -8.04 -24.70 14.11
C LYS A 152 -9.33 -24.26 13.41
N GLU A 153 -10.37 -23.94 14.18
CA GLU A 153 -11.67 -23.50 13.65
C GLU A 153 -11.57 -22.12 13.00
N PHE A 154 -10.79 -21.20 13.58
CA PHE A 154 -10.48 -19.90 13.00
C PHE A 154 -9.85 -20.07 11.61
N MET A 155 -8.79 -20.88 11.51
CA MET A 155 -8.11 -21.09 10.23
C MET A 155 -9.06 -21.74 9.20
N SER A 156 -9.88 -22.72 9.60
CA SER A 156 -10.85 -23.34 8.69
C SER A 156 -11.84 -22.35 8.05
N ILE A 157 -12.11 -21.23 8.71
CA ILE A 157 -13.01 -20.18 8.19
C ILE A 157 -12.21 -19.09 7.47
N ALA A 158 -11.05 -18.71 8.01
CA ALA A 158 -10.26 -17.60 7.49
C ALA A 158 -9.53 -17.93 6.18
N GLU A 159 -9.13 -19.18 5.96
CA GLU A 159 -8.25 -19.58 4.85
C GLU A 159 -8.73 -19.12 3.45
N SER A 160 -10.04 -19.17 3.16
CA SER A 160 -10.59 -18.69 1.88
C SER A 160 -10.58 -17.17 1.72
N ASP A 161 -10.52 -16.45 2.85
CA ASP A 161 -10.78 -15.03 2.93
C ASP A 161 -9.51 -14.22 3.20
N LEU A 162 -8.44 -14.84 3.72
CA LEU A 162 -7.18 -14.18 4.11
C LEU A 162 -6.53 -13.35 3.00
N LYS A 163 -6.69 -13.73 1.73
CA LYS A 163 -6.25 -12.90 0.59
C LYS A 163 -6.95 -11.54 0.56
N ASN A 164 -8.26 -11.54 0.84
CA ASN A 164 -9.09 -10.35 0.81
C ASN A 164 -9.13 -9.62 2.15
N TYR A 165 -8.96 -10.34 3.26
CA TYR A 165 -9.05 -9.86 4.63
C TYR A 165 -7.83 -10.32 5.43
N PRO A 166 -6.63 -9.82 5.08
CA PRO A 166 -5.41 -10.20 5.77
C PRO A 166 -5.44 -9.77 7.22
N ILE A 167 -4.81 -10.53 8.10
CA ILE A 167 -4.76 -10.26 9.54
C ILE A 167 -3.40 -9.73 9.98
N THR A 168 -2.31 -10.01 9.25
CA THR A 168 -0.98 -9.49 9.60
C THR A 168 -0.79 -8.04 9.17
N LYS A 169 0.14 -7.30 9.79
CA LYS A 169 0.48 -5.92 9.38
C LYS A 169 0.95 -5.91 7.93
N THR A 170 1.81 -6.86 7.59
CA THR A 170 2.32 -6.98 6.23
C THR A 170 1.20 -7.28 5.23
N GLY A 171 0.25 -8.16 5.58
CA GLY A 171 -0.86 -8.50 4.71
C GLY A 171 -1.77 -7.29 4.50
N PHE A 172 -2.12 -6.60 5.58
CA PHE A 172 -2.89 -5.37 5.53
C PHE A 172 -2.22 -4.30 4.65
N LEU A 173 -0.93 -4.01 4.88
CA LEU A 173 -0.13 -3.03 4.13
C LEU A 173 -0.20 -3.25 2.62
N LEU A 174 -0.10 -4.50 2.17
CA LEU A 174 -0.12 -4.87 0.76
C LEU A 174 -1.54 -4.97 0.18
N SER A 175 -2.57 -5.01 1.01
CA SER A 175 -3.95 -5.16 0.58
C SER A 175 -4.55 -3.86 0.04
N LYS A 176 -5.73 -4.00 -0.58
CA LYS A 176 -6.59 -2.87 -0.98
C LYS A 176 -7.19 -2.10 0.20
N HIS A 177 -7.13 -2.65 1.43
CA HIS A 177 -7.67 -2.00 2.62
C HIS A 177 -6.72 -0.97 3.21
N ASN A 178 -5.42 -1.07 2.91
CA ASN A 178 -4.48 -0.04 3.30
C ASN A 178 -4.51 1.12 2.30
N ASP A 179 -4.58 2.35 2.80
CA ASP A 179 -4.57 3.56 1.99
C ASP A 179 -3.12 3.89 1.60
N ILE A 180 -2.90 4.30 0.35
CA ILE A 180 -1.57 4.68 -0.14
C ILE A 180 -0.96 5.86 0.64
N LYS A 181 -1.79 6.68 1.28
CA LYS A 181 -1.37 7.79 2.14
C LYS A 181 -0.53 7.34 3.35
N THR A 182 -0.64 6.08 3.77
CA THR A 182 0.24 5.51 4.83
C THR A 182 1.71 5.45 4.45
N THR A 183 2.03 5.57 3.15
CA THR A 183 3.42 5.63 2.68
C THR A 183 4.07 6.99 2.91
N GLY A 184 3.29 8.05 3.18
CA GLY A 184 3.74 9.45 3.29
C GLY A 184 4.37 10.04 2.03
N LEU A 185 4.25 9.32 0.89
CA LEU A 185 4.79 9.69 -0.43
C LEU A 185 3.74 10.35 -1.33
N VAL A 186 2.56 10.65 -0.79
CA VAL A 186 1.38 11.04 -1.53
C VAL A 186 0.74 12.29 -0.91
N LEU A 187 0.26 13.18 -1.78
CA LEU A 187 -0.60 14.32 -1.42
C LEU A 187 -1.85 14.30 -2.30
N GLU A 188 -3.00 14.62 -1.73
CA GLU A 188 -4.25 14.80 -2.48
C GLU A 188 -4.63 16.28 -2.48
N LEU A 189 -5.05 16.79 -3.63
CA LEU A 189 -5.44 18.19 -3.83
C LEU A 189 -6.96 18.38 -3.94
N ALA A 190 -7.72 17.29 -3.90
CA ALA A 190 -9.18 17.31 -3.90
C ALA A 190 -9.73 16.10 -3.13
N ASN A 191 -10.89 16.29 -2.48
CA ASN A 191 -11.62 15.22 -1.81
C ASN A 191 -12.70 14.64 -2.74
N LEU A 192 -12.27 13.91 -3.75
CA LEU A 192 -13.14 13.28 -4.76
C LEU A 192 -13.13 11.75 -4.61
N ASN A 193 -14.21 11.10 -5.04
CA ASN A 193 -14.31 9.65 -4.99
C ASN A 193 -13.53 9.01 -6.15
N PRO A 194 -12.46 8.23 -5.89
CA PRO A 194 -11.68 7.59 -6.94
C PRO A 194 -12.42 6.47 -7.68
N GLN A 195 -13.65 6.10 -7.29
CA GLN A 195 -14.48 5.15 -8.02
C GLN A 195 -15.36 5.80 -9.10
N ILE A 196 -15.45 7.13 -9.12
CA ILE A 196 -16.27 7.89 -10.08
C ILE A 196 -15.36 8.43 -11.20
N ASP A 197 -15.47 7.88 -12.40
CA ASP A 197 -14.63 8.26 -13.54
C ASP A 197 -15.07 9.58 -14.17
N LEU A 198 -16.28 10.07 -13.87
CA LEU A 198 -16.78 11.35 -14.38
C LEU A 198 -15.86 12.51 -14.00
N SER A 199 -15.62 12.71 -12.69
CA SER A 199 -14.77 13.80 -12.21
C SER A 199 -13.31 13.65 -12.64
N LYS A 200 -12.80 12.41 -12.75
CA LYS A 200 -11.47 12.15 -13.31
C LYS A 200 -11.39 12.64 -14.76
N GLY A 201 -12.38 12.26 -15.56
CA GLY A 201 -12.49 12.65 -16.96
C GLY A 201 -12.63 14.15 -17.15
N GLU A 202 -13.27 14.87 -16.23
CA GLU A 202 -13.37 16.32 -16.25
C GLU A 202 -12.01 16.99 -16.04
N ILE A 203 -11.23 16.51 -15.07
CA ILE A 203 -9.87 16.99 -14.82
C ILE A 203 -8.97 16.70 -16.02
N LEU A 204 -8.97 15.46 -16.51
CA LEU A 204 -8.09 15.02 -17.59
C LEU A 204 -8.35 15.71 -18.94
N GLN A 205 -9.58 16.16 -19.15
CA GLN A 205 -9.98 16.88 -20.37
C GLN A 205 -9.92 18.40 -20.18
N ASP A 206 -9.49 18.89 -19.02
CA ASP A 206 -9.25 20.31 -18.81
C ASP A 206 -8.08 20.77 -19.69
N PRO A 207 -8.22 21.85 -20.46
CA PRO A 207 -7.14 22.37 -21.30
C PRO A 207 -5.84 22.69 -20.54
N ASN A 208 -5.92 23.00 -19.24
CA ASN A 208 -4.78 23.33 -18.39
C ASN A 208 -4.13 22.09 -17.74
N PHE A 209 -4.72 20.90 -17.87
CA PHE A 209 -4.22 19.71 -17.18
C PHE A 209 -2.84 19.26 -17.67
N SER A 210 -2.55 19.43 -18.96
CA SER A 210 -1.21 19.14 -19.51
C SER A 210 -0.13 20.00 -18.85
N CYS A 211 -0.37 21.31 -18.72
CA CYS A 211 0.51 22.22 -18.00
C CYS A 211 0.67 21.81 -16.52
N TYR A 212 -0.40 21.39 -15.85
CA TYR A 212 -0.32 20.85 -14.49
C TYR A 212 0.58 19.62 -14.39
N LEU A 213 0.45 18.66 -15.32
CA LEU A 213 1.29 17.47 -15.38
C LEU A 213 2.77 17.82 -15.56
N ASP A 214 3.08 18.75 -16.46
CA ASP A 214 4.46 19.15 -16.75
C ASP A 214 5.15 19.73 -15.51
N TYR A 215 4.47 20.65 -14.81
CA TYR A 215 5.01 21.25 -13.58
C TYR A 215 5.11 20.24 -12.44
N ALA A 216 4.14 19.33 -12.30
CA ALA A 216 4.20 18.26 -11.31
C ALA A 216 5.42 17.36 -11.58
N SER A 217 5.63 16.93 -12.83
CA SER A 217 6.76 16.09 -13.25
C SER A 217 8.10 16.79 -13.05
N ALA A 218 8.21 18.06 -13.42
CA ALA A 218 9.40 18.88 -13.22
C ALA A 218 9.77 19.01 -11.72
N SER A 219 8.76 19.07 -10.86
CA SER A 219 8.93 19.15 -9.41
C SER A 219 9.13 17.80 -8.73
N GLY A 220 9.15 16.71 -9.52
CA GLY A 220 9.42 15.37 -9.01
C GLY A 220 8.19 14.58 -8.59
N PHE A 221 7.02 14.83 -9.17
CA PHE A 221 5.80 14.06 -8.94
C PHE A 221 5.35 13.31 -10.19
N TYR A 222 4.81 12.11 -9.97
CA TYR A 222 3.82 11.52 -10.84
C TYR A 222 2.42 11.99 -10.43
N VAL A 223 1.47 11.92 -11.35
CA VAL A 223 0.04 12.07 -11.06
C VAL A 223 -0.63 10.71 -11.12
N ASP A 224 -1.45 10.37 -10.13
CA ASP A 224 -2.15 9.08 -10.11
C ASP A 224 -3.21 9.01 -11.22
N LYS A 225 -3.12 8.00 -12.08
CA LYS A 225 -4.10 7.75 -13.15
C LYS A 225 -5.50 7.48 -12.64
N ASN A 226 -5.62 6.90 -11.45
CA ASN A 226 -6.90 6.57 -10.87
C ASN A 226 -7.46 7.68 -9.97
N SER A 227 -6.65 8.70 -9.68
CA SER A 227 -7.01 9.89 -8.91
C SER A 227 -6.21 11.11 -9.43
N PRO A 228 -6.61 11.79 -10.52
CA PRO A 228 -5.81 12.86 -11.14
C PRO A 228 -5.47 14.06 -10.23
N TRP A 229 -6.16 14.19 -9.10
CA TRP A 229 -5.87 15.17 -8.04
C TRP A 229 -4.80 14.71 -7.03
N ARG A 230 -4.24 13.51 -7.20
CA ARG A 230 -3.26 12.91 -6.29
C ARG A 230 -1.85 13.00 -6.90
N LEU A 231 -0.96 13.65 -6.16
CA LEU A 231 0.47 13.73 -6.45
C LEU A 231 1.21 12.60 -5.74
N MET A 232 2.10 11.93 -6.44
CA MET A 232 2.92 10.82 -5.94
C MET A 232 4.39 11.12 -6.18
N VAL A 233 5.21 11.17 -5.14
CA VAL A 233 6.61 11.59 -5.31
C VAL A 233 7.42 10.56 -6.12
N ASN A 234 8.12 11.04 -7.14
CA ASN A 234 9.00 10.21 -7.95
C ASN A 234 10.40 10.15 -7.31
N LEU A 235 10.67 9.08 -6.57
CA LEU A 235 11.95 8.85 -5.89
C LEU A 235 13.15 8.76 -6.86
N ASP A 236 12.90 8.53 -8.16
CA ASP A 236 13.96 8.47 -9.17
C ASP A 236 14.33 9.82 -9.76
N LYS A 237 13.54 10.86 -9.50
CA LYS A 237 13.87 12.21 -9.96
C LYS A 237 15.01 12.80 -9.16
N GLU A 238 15.96 13.41 -9.86
CA GLU A 238 17.14 14.02 -9.27
C GLU A 238 16.79 15.08 -8.22
N ILE A 239 15.82 15.95 -8.50
CA ILE A 239 15.37 16.98 -7.55
C ILE A 239 14.89 16.35 -6.24
N VAL A 240 14.14 15.25 -6.29
CA VAL A 240 13.66 14.55 -5.09
C VAL A 240 14.83 13.96 -4.31
N ARG A 241 15.82 13.38 -5.01
CA ARG A 241 17.02 12.82 -4.37
C ARG A 241 17.83 13.91 -3.66
N LEU A 242 17.97 15.09 -4.25
CA LEU A 242 18.63 16.24 -3.60
C LEU A 242 17.86 16.69 -2.35
N LEU A 243 16.53 16.79 -2.45
CA LEU A 243 15.66 17.14 -1.31
C LEU A 243 15.74 16.13 -0.17
N MET A 244 15.78 14.83 -0.47
CA MET A 244 15.91 13.76 0.53
C MET A 244 17.23 13.83 1.29
N ARG A 245 18.30 14.30 0.64
CA ARG A 245 19.61 14.47 1.27
C ARG A 245 19.73 15.78 2.05
N ALA A 246 18.72 16.65 1.97
CA ALA A 246 18.76 18.03 2.47
C ALA A 246 19.98 18.82 1.94
N GLU A 247 20.43 18.46 0.75
CA GLU A 247 21.62 19.00 0.11
C GLU A 247 21.20 20.20 -0.77
N LYS A 248 21.87 21.35 -0.58
CA LYS A 248 21.80 22.41 -1.59
C LYS A 248 22.70 22.01 -2.76
N PRO A 249 22.28 22.19 -4.02
CA PRO A 249 23.17 21.98 -5.15
C PRO A 249 24.42 22.87 -5.00
N GLU A 250 25.59 22.31 -5.26
CA GLU A 250 26.83 23.09 -5.35
C GLU A 250 27.07 23.49 -6.80
N THR A 251 27.06 24.79 -7.09
CA THR A 251 27.42 25.29 -8.42
C THR A 251 28.94 25.23 -8.59
N ILE A 252 29.39 24.44 -9.56
CA ILE A 252 30.80 24.28 -9.91
C ILE A 252 31.07 25.02 -11.21
N GLU A 253 32.02 25.95 -11.19
CA GLU A 253 32.52 26.60 -12.41
C GLU A 253 33.30 25.60 -13.28
N THR A 254 32.83 25.37 -14.50
CA THR A 254 33.54 24.56 -15.51
C THR A 254 33.95 25.43 -16.71
N PRO A 255 34.90 24.99 -17.56
CA PRO A 255 35.25 25.71 -18.79
C PRO A 255 34.06 25.99 -19.71
N ASP A 256 33.00 25.19 -19.61
CA ASP A 256 31.77 25.29 -20.40
C ASP A 256 30.65 26.08 -19.67
N GLY A 257 30.93 26.61 -18.47
CA GLY A 257 30.00 27.37 -17.63
C GLY A 257 29.73 26.72 -16.26
N PRO A 258 28.94 27.38 -15.40
CA PRO A 258 28.55 26.83 -14.11
C PRO A 258 27.65 25.59 -14.29
N ILE A 259 27.99 24.51 -13.60
CA ILE A 259 27.21 23.27 -13.55
C ILE A 259 26.86 22.99 -12.08
N ASP A 260 25.59 22.80 -11.79
CA ASP A 260 25.16 22.35 -10.46
C ASP A 260 25.48 20.86 -10.28
N ARG A 261 26.20 20.53 -9.22
CA ARG A 261 26.54 19.15 -8.86
C ARG A 261 25.95 18.79 -7.48
N PRO A 262 25.52 17.53 -7.29
CA PRO A 262 25.20 17.03 -5.95
C PRO A 262 26.44 17.12 -5.05
N PRO A 263 26.32 17.66 -3.82
CA PRO A 263 27.47 17.77 -2.92
C PRO A 263 27.97 16.38 -2.48
N PRO A 264 29.22 16.29 -1.99
CA PRO A 264 29.87 15.02 -1.64
C PRO A 264 29.37 14.39 -0.31
N GLY A 265 28.10 14.57 0.05
CA GLY A 265 27.53 14.11 1.33
C GLY A 265 27.52 12.59 1.52
N VAL A 266 27.24 12.15 2.75
CA VAL A 266 27.22 10.72 3.17
C VAL A 266 26.22 9.88 2.35
N HIS A 267 25.27 10.53 1.68
CA HIS A 267 24.25 9.92 0.86
C HIS A 267 24.46 10.12 -0.65
N ALA A 268 25.55 10.78 -1.08
CA ALA A 268 25.79 11.15 -2.48
C ALA A 268 25.73 9.94 -3.43
N THR A 269 26.21 8.78 -2.99
CA THR A 269 26.24 7.53 -3.76
C THR A 269 25.05 6.61 -3.48
N ARG A 270 24.22 6.91 -2.47
CA ARG A 270 23.05 6.08 -2.14
C ARG A 270 21.90 6.36 -3.08
N SER A 271 21.22 5.30 -3.49
CA SER A 271 19.93 5.35 -4.17
C SER A 271 18.85 5.91 -3.25
N ALA A 272 17.75 6.41 -3.85
CA ALA A 272 16.62 6.91 -3.08
C ALA A 272 16.01 5.81 -2.19
N SER A 273 15.94 4.56 -2.68
CA SER A 273 15.46 3.43 -1.86
C SER A 273 16.34 3.22 -0.63
N GLU A 274 17.67 3.25 -0.77
CA GLU A 274 18.58 3.09 0.38
C GLU A 274 18.44 4.22 1.40
N ILE A 275 18.21 5.45 0.93
CA ILE A 275 17.93 6.58 1.83
C ILE A 275 16.60 6.35 2.54
N MET A 276 15.54 5.98 1.82
CA MET A 276 14.22 5.64 2.39
C MET A 276 14.34 4.57 3.48
N ASP A 277 15.03 3.48 3.19
CA ASP A 277 15.14 2.34 4.10
C ASP A 277 16.04 2.61 5.31
N SER A 278 16.95 3.60 5.22
CA SER A 278 17.86 3.96 6.32
C SER A 278 17.33 5.04 7.26
N ILE A 279 16.45 5.92 6.78
CA ILE A 279 15.98 7.10 7.53
C ILE A 279 14.48 7.03 7.79
N TYR A 280 13.70 6.67 6.77
CA TYR A 280 12.27 6.91 6.76
C TYR A 280 11.44 5.66 7.00
N ARG A 281 11.99 4.46 6.83
CA ARG A 281 11.21 3.22 6.81
C ARG A 281 11.72 2.16 7.77
N ILE A 282 10.77 1.35 8.24
CA ILE A 282 11.03 0.09 8.93
C ILE A 282 10.24 -1.05 8.26
N LYS A 283 10.72 -2.27 8.45
CA LYS A 283 10.08 -3.50 7.95
C LYS A 283 8.90 -3.87 8.85
N THR A 284 7.80 -4.35 8.27
CA THR A 284 6.62 -4.78 9.06
C THR A 284 6.73 -6.21 9.58
N HIS A 285 7.35 -7.10 8.81
CA HIS A 285 7.38 -8.53 9.12
C HIS A 285 8.03 -8.94 10.48
N PRO A 286 8.95 -8.17 11.10
CA PRO A 286 9.42 -8.50 12.45
C PRO A 286 8.31 -8.49 13.51
N GLU A 287 7.21 -7.75 13.28
CA GLU A 287 6.11 -7.62 14.24
C GLU A 287 4.91 -8.52 13.94
N ASP A 288 4.83 -9.11 12.73
CA ASP A 288 3.66 -9.88 12.29
C ASP A 288 3.34 -11.06 13.22
N LEU A 289 4.36 -11.71 13.80
CA LEU A 289 4.16 -12.81 14.74
C LEU A 289 3.39 -12.35 15.98
N PHE A 290 3.85 -11.28 16.62
CA PHE A 290 3.25 -10.74 17.83
C PHE A 290 1.86 -10.18 17.56
N MET A 291 1.65 -9.55 16.40
CA MET A 291 0.33 -9.06 16.00
C MET A 291 -0.65 -10.21 15.75
N LEU A 292 -0.21 -11.29 15.11
CA LEU A 292 -1.02 -12.49 14.90
C LEU A 292 -1.40 -13.15 16.24
N GLN A 293 -0.43 -13.28 17.15
CA GLN A 293 -0.65 -13.77 18.52
C GLN A 293 -1.71 -12.93 19.23
N SER A 294 -1.49 -11.62 19.32
CA SER A 294 -2.40 -10.68 19.96
C SER A 294 -3.81 -10.72 19.35
N PHE A 295 -3.91 -10.75 18.03
CA PHE A 295 -5.19 -10.82 17.32
C PHE A 295 -5.97 -12.08 17.70
N LEU A 296 -5.35 -13.26 17.62
CA LEU A 296 -6.01 -14.53 17.89
C LEU A 296 -6.36 -14.71 19.36
N GLU A 297 -5.48 -14.32 20.28
CA GLU A 297 -5.74 -14.38 21.71
C GLU A 297 -6.91 -13.47 22.10
N ASN A 298 -6.92 -12.22 21.61
CA ASN A 298 -8.00 -11.28 21.87
C ASN A 298 -9.33 -11.77 21.30
N LEU A 299 -9.34 -12.30 20.08
CA LEU A 299 -10.53 -12.85 19.46
C LEU A 299 -11.07 -14.07 20.24
N TYR A 300 -10.19 -14.98 20.69
CA TYR A 300 -10.60 -16.10 21.53
C TYR A 300 -11.19 -15.66 22.88
N ILE A 301 -10.58 -14.66 23.53
CA ILE A 301 -11.12 -14.08 24.78
C ILE A 301 -12.53 -13.56 24.56
N GLN A 302 -12.79 -12.88 23.43
CA GLN A 302 -14.14 -12.40 23.09
C GLN A 302 -15.12 -13.55 22.83
N VAL A 303 -14.71 -14.57 22.05
CA VAL A 303 -15.51 -15.79 21.81
C VAL A 303 -15.90 -16.46 23.14
N LYS A 304 -14.94 -16.60 24.05
CA LYS A 304 -15.14 -17.17 25.38
C LYS A 304 -16.06 -16.31 26.27
N ASN A 305 -15.92 -14.99 26.24
CA ASN A 305 -16.76 -14.10 27.03
C ASN A 305 -18.21 -14.09 26.53
N LYS A 306 -18.42 -14.26 25.23
CA LYS A 306 -19.76 -14.35 24.62
C LYS A 306 -20.45 -15.68 24.91
N VAL A 307 -19.70 -16.80 24.86
CA VAL A 307 -20.20 -18.14 25.20
C VAL A 307 -19.17 -18.87 26.07
N ALA A 308 -19.35 -18.79 27.38
CA ALA A 308 -18.39 -19.37 28.34
C ALA A 308 -18.50 -20.89 28.48
N PHE A 309 -19.66 -21.45 28.13
CA PHE A 309 -20.01 -22.84 28.31
C PHE A 309 -20.53 -23.45 27.02
N VAL A 310 -20.06 -24.63 26.67
CA VAL A 310 -20.50 -25.37 25.48
C VAL A 310 -21.07 -26.73 25.87
N PRO A 311 -22.15 -27.19 25.22
CA PRO A 311 -22.68 -28.53 25.43
C PRO A 311 -21.72 -29.56 24.82
N ARG A 312 -21.51 -30.66 25.54
CA ARG A 312 -20.73 -31.81 25.12
C ARG A 312 -21.57 -33.07 25.30
N LEU A 313 -21.93 -33.71 24.20
CA LEU A 313 -22.54 -35.02 24.22
C LEU A 313 -21.52 -36.07 24.68
N GLY A 314 -21.80 -36.72 25.79
CA GLY A 314 -21.08 -37.90 26.24
C GLY A 314 -21.40 -39.12 25.39
N TYR A 315 -20.54 -40.15 25.47
CA TYR A 315 -20.69 -41.40 24.73
C TYR A 315 -22.04 -42.11 24.96
N ASN A 316 -22.67 -41.86 26.11
CA ASN A 316 -23.96 -42.44 26.49
C ASN A 316 -25.16 -41.59 26.06
N GLY A 317 -24.96 -40.52 25.27
CA GLY A 317 -25.99 -39.56 24.92
C GLY A 317 -26.30 -38.51 26.00
N ASN A 318 -25.65 -38.59 27.17
CA ASN A 318 -25.81 -37.60 28.23
C ASN A 318 -25.14 -36.28 27.85
N GLU A 319 -25.88 -35.18 27.90
CA GLU A 319 -25.32 -33.84 27.72
C GLU A 319 -24.59 -33.41 28.99
N SER A 320 -23.35 -32.96 28.83
CA SER A 320 -22.56 -32.30 29.88
C SER A 320 -22.21 -30.90 29.42
N ILE A 321 -22.15 -29.96 30.35
CA ILE A 321 -21.73 -28.59 30.04
C ILE A 321 -20.24 -28.47 30.38
N MET A 322 -19.44 -28.05 29.40
CA MET A 322 -18.00 -27.81 29.58
C MET A 322 -17.72 -26.31 29.51
N ARG A 323 -16.96 -25.79 30.48
CA ARG A 323 -16.46 -24.42 30.45
C ARG A 323 -15.26 -24.33 29.50
N ARG A 324 -15.24 -23.33 28.62
CA ARG A 324 -14.07 -23.07 27.75
C ARG A 324 -12.83 -22.76 28.60
N SER A 325 -11.67 -23.32 28.22
CA SER A 325 -10.42 -23.17 28.97
C SER A 325 -9.86 -21.73 28.89
N GLN A 326 -8.83 -21.44 29.68
CA GLN A 326 -8.02 -20.22 29.46
C GLN A 326 -7.19 -20.35 28.18
N VAL A 327 -6.64 -19.24 27.70
CA VAL A 327 -5.63 -19.24 26.64
C VAL A 327 -4.48 -20.14 27.10
N SER A 328 -4.26 -21.23 26.38
CA SER A 328 -3.08 -22.07 26.55
C SER A 328 -2.02 -21.57 25.58
N ALA A 329 -0.77 -21.43 26.06
CA ALA A 329 0.34 -21.05 25.19
C ALA A 329 0.53 -22.13 24.11
N LEU A 330 0.50 -21.74 22.85
CA LEU A 330 1.03 -22.57 21.77
C LEU A 330 2.57 -22.51 21.81
N SER A 331 3.21 -23.55 21.28
CA SER A 331 4.67 -23.53 21.11
C SER A 331 5.09 -22.46 20.10
N GLU A 332 6.32 -21.95 20.22
CA GLU A 332 6.85 -20.99 19.25
C GLU A 332 6.95 -21.61 17.85
N GLU A 333 7.22 -22.92 17.77
CA GLU A 333 7.20 -23.67 16.52
C GLU A 333 5.81 -23.66 15.87
N THR A 334 4.75 -23.84 16.67
CA THR A 334 3.36 -23.74 16.20
C THR A 334 3.05 -22.33 15.71
N TRP A 335 3.50 -21.31 16.43
CA TRP A 335 3.28 -19.91 16.05
C TRP A 335 4.01 -19.53 14.76
N LEU A 336 5.25 -19.98 14.57
CA LEU A 336 6.02 -19.76 13.34
C LEU A 336 5.37 -20.45 12.14
N ALA A 337 4.92 -21.70 12.32
CA ALA A 337 4.20 -22.44 11.29
C ALA A 337 2.86 -21.74 10.93
N LEU A 338 2.10 -21.31 11.94
CA LEU A 338 0.85 -20.59 11.74
C LEU A 338 1.08 -19.24 11.04
N LEU A 339 2.10 -18.48 11.44
CA LEU A 339 2.47 -17.23 10.78
C LEU A 339 2.77 -17.45 9.30
N LEU A 340 3.64 -18.40 8.96
CA LEU A 340 3.97 -18.70 7.57
C LEU A 340 2.70 -19.10 6.79
N ARG A 341 1.88 -19.99 7.36
CA ARG A 341 0.62 -20.43 6.73
C ARG A 341 -0.28 -19.23 6.41
N THR A 342 -0.55 -18.39 7.39
CA THR A 342 -1.35 -17.16 7.23
C THR A 342 -0.79 -16.27 6.13
N ARG A 343 0.52 -15.98 6.16
CA ARG A 343 1.19 -15.14 5.16
C ARG A 343 1.07 -15.69 3.75
N LEU A 344 1.15 -17.02 3.57
CA LEU A 344 0.99 -17.66 2.26
C LEU A 344 -0.43 -17.53 1.72
N TYR A 345 -1.47 -17.65 2.56
CA TYR A 345 -2.85 -17.39 2.13
C TYR A 345 -3.11 -15.92 1.81
N GLU A 346 -2.56 -14.99 2.60
CA GLU A 346 -2.65 -13.55 2.32
C GLU A 346 -2.01 -13.18 0.97
N LEU A 347 -0.95 -13.89 0.59
CA LEU A 347 -0.26 -13.74 -0.70
C LEU A 347 -0.86 -14.60 -1.83
N ASP A 348 -1.96 -15.32 -1.59
CA ASP A 348 -2.57 -16.25 -2.55
C ASP A 348 -1.58 -17.27 -3.14
N SER A 349 -0.64 -17.72 -2.30
CA SER A 349 0.53 -18.52 -2.69
C SER A 349 0.68 -19.78 -1.83
N TYR A 350 -0.40 -20.22 -1.18
CA TYR A 350 -0.38 -21.40 -0.34
C TYR A 350 -0.31 -22.68 -1.20
N ASP A 351 0.75 -23.45 -0.99
CA ASP A 351 0.90 -24.82 -1.45
C ASP A 351 1.36 -25.67 -0.25
N GLN A 352 0.70 -26.80 -0.01
CA GLN A 352 0.94 -27.64 1.16
C GLN A 352 2.40 -28.09 1.25
N ARG A 353 2.99 -28.52 0.13
CA ARG A 353 4.35 -29.05 0.08
C ARG A 353 5.37 -27.94 0.30
N PHE A 354 5.18 -26.80 -0.35
CA PHE A 354 6.00 -25.61 -0.15
C PHE A 354 5.94 -25.14 1.31
N TYR A 355 4.74 -25.06 1.88
CA TYR A 355 4.51 -24.70 3.26
C TYR A 355 5.27 -25.61 4.23
N GLU A 356 5.16 -26.93 4.10
CA GLU A 356 5.84 -27.89 4.98
C GLU A 356 7.36 -27.71 4.97
N VAL A 357 7.95 -27.50 3.79
CA VAL A 357 9.39 -27.30 3.62
C VAL A 357 9.84 -26.00 4.28
N GLU A 358 9.15 -24.89 4.00
CA GLU A 358 9.54 -23.58 4.52
C GLU A 358 9.24 -23.44 6.02
N ALA A 359 8.18 -24.07 6.53
CA ALA A 359 7.87 -24.12 7.96
C ALA A 359 8.98 -24.88 8.71
N HIS A 360 9.42 -26.02 8.17
CA HIS A 360 10.53 -26.77 8.76
C HIS A 360 11.83 -25.95 8.81
N GLN A 361 12.15 -25.22 7.74
CA GLN A 361 13.32 -24.34 7.72
C GLN A 361 13.21 -23.20 8.73
N ALA A 362 12.03 -22.58 8.89
CA ALA A 362 11.82 -21.53 9.87
C ALA A 362 11.97 -22.05 11.32
N ILE A 363 11.43 -23.23 11.62
CA ILE A 363 11.56 -23.91 12.91
C ILE A 363 13.02 -24.29 13.20
N GLN A 364 13.73 -24.84 12.22
CA GLN A 364 15.17 -25.10 12.36
C GLN A 364 15.95 -23.81 12.64
N THR A 365 15.65 -22.73 11.91
CA THR A 365 16.27 -21.41 12.11
C THR A 365 16.01 -20.91 13.53
N TYR A 366 14.78 -21.07 14.05
CA TYR A 366 14.43 -20.74 15.43
C TYR A 366 15.28 -21.52 16.44
N SER A 367 15.44 -22.83 16.25
CA SER A 367 16.21 -23.69 17.17
C SER A 367 17.69 -23.33 17.24
N ILE A 368 18.26 -22.79 16.16
CA ILE A 368 19.70 -22.48 16.06
C ILE A 368 19.99 -21.02 16.38
N TYR A 369 19.16 -20.09 15.89
CA TYR A 369 19.44 -18.65 15.89
C TYR A 369 18.39 -17.81 16.64
N GLY A 370 17.32 -18.43 17.14
CA GLY A 370 16.25 -17.75 17.88
C GLY A 370 15.18 -17.10 17.00
N LEU A 371 14.17 -16.54 17.68
CA LEU A 371 12.91 -16.10 17.08
C LEU A 371 13.07 -15.01 16.01
N SER A 372 13.91 -14.01 16.28
CA SER A 372 14.14 -12.89 15.35
C SER A 372 14.68 -13.36 13.99
N HIS A 373 15.56 -14.36 13.97
CA HIS A 373 16.09 -14.91 12.73
C HIS A 373 15.05 -15.76 11.99
N ALA A 374 14.21 -16.50 12.73
CA ALA A 374 13.13 -17.29 12.15
C ALA A 374 12.05 -16.40 11.50
N THR A 375 11.65 -15.31 12.15
CA THR A 375 10.69 -14.35 11.57
C THR A 375 11.28 -13.61 10.37
N ALA A 376 12.57 -13.23 10.42
CA ALA A 376 13.28 -12.67 9.27
C ALA A 376 13.35 -13.67 8.09
N LYS A 377 13.53 -14.96 8.35
CA LYS A 377 13.50 -16.02 7.34
C LYS A 377 12.12 -16.12 6.67
N ILE A 378 11.03 -16.12 7.46
CA ILE A 378 9.65 -16.08 6.92
C ILE A 378 9.45 -14.82 6.07
N GLY A 379 9.89 -13.66 6.57
CA GLY A 379 9.85 -12.39 5.84
C GLY A 379 10.57 -12.47 4.49
N SER A 380 11.78 -13.02 4.46
CA SER A 380 12.56 -13.21 3.22
C SER A 380 11.87 -14.16 2.24
N THR A 381 11.29 -15.27 2.73
CA THR A 381 10.51 -16.18 1.88
C THR A 381 9.31 -15.46 1.26
N CYS A 382 8.58 -14.65 2.04
CA CYS A 382 7.46 -13.85 1.54
C CYS A 382 7.91 -12.78 0.52
N SER A 383 9.04 -12.11 0.74
CA SER A 383 9.57 -11.10 -0.18
C SER A 383 9.89 -11.67 -1.56
N LYS A 384 10.38 -12.91 -1.65
CA LYS A 384 10.60 -13.57 -2.94
C LYS A 384 9.29 -13.84 -3.70
N ILE A 385 8.22 -14.17 -2.98
CA ILE A 385 6.89 -14.34 -3.57
C ILE A 385 6.38 -12.99 -4.09
N ILE A 386 6.52 -11.94 -3.29
CA ILE A 386 6.13 -10.57 -3.68
C ILE A 386 6.92 -10.11 -4.91
N GLU A 387 8.24 -10.35 -4.94
CA GLU A 387 9.09 -10.07 -6.10
C GLU A 387 8.55 -10.74 -7.35
N GLN A 388 8.24 -12.04 -7.29
CA GLN A 388 7.69 -12.77 -8.42
C GLN A 388 6.36 -12.16 -8.92
N VAL A 389 5.44 -11.81 -8.01
CA VAL A 389 4.17 -11.17 -8.37
C VAL A 389 4.39 -9.84 -9.09
N VAL A 390 5.34 -9.02 -8.63
CA VAL A 390 5.66 -7.74 -9.27
C VAL A 390 6.26 -7.96 -10.65
N LEU A 391 7.21 -8.88 -10.78
CA LEU A 391 7.84 -9.20 -12.06
C LEU A 391 6.83 -9.76 -13.08
N ASP A 392 5.89 -10.59 -12.64
CA ASP A 392 4.83 -11.15 -13.50
C ASP A 392 3.88 -10.06 -14.00
N HIS A 393 3.50 -9.11 -13.13
CA HIS A 393 2.71 -7.94 -13.52
C HIS A 393 3.45 -7.07 -14.53
N ASP A 394 4.75 -6.83 -14.34
CA ASP A 394 5.58 -6.06 -15.26
C ASP A 394 5.71 -6.73 -16.63
N GLN A 395 5.89 -8.06 -16.66
CA GLN A 395 5.93 -8.81 -17.91
C GLN A 395 4.59 -8.78 -18.64
N PHE A 396 3.47 -8.95 -17.92
CA PHE A 396 2.13 -8.85 -18.49
C PHE A 396 1.87 -7.48 -19.11
N ARG A 397 2.30 -6.41 -18.43
CA ARG A 397 2.22 -5.03 -18.95
C ARG A 397 2.98 -4.87 -20.26
N ARG A 398 4.26 -5.26 -20.30
CA ARG A 398 5.10 -5.13 -21.50
C ARG A 398 4.52 -5.88 -22.70
N ARG A 399 3.93 -7.06 -22.48
CA ARG A 399 3.22 -7.80 -23.54
C ARG A 399 2.01 -7.03 -24.05
N THR A 400 1.17 -6.52 -23.14
CA THR A 400 -0.02 -5.74 -23.49
C THR A 400 0.33 -4.45 -24.25
N GLU A 401 1.42 -3.78 -23.88
CA GLU A 401 1.91 -2.58 -24.58
C GLU A 401 2.42 -2.88 -25.99
N ASN A 402 3.16 -3.99 -26.16
CA ASN A 402 3.63 -4.42 -27.47
C ASN A 402 2.46 -4.79 -28.39
N GLU A 403 1.50 -5.58 -27.91
CA GLU A 403 0.27 -5.92 -28.66
C GLU A 403 -0.51 -4.67 -29.07
N ARG A 404 -0.55 -3.63 -28.23
CA ARG A 404 -1.20 -2.36 -28.58
C ARG A 404 -0.46 -1.61 -29.68
N ARG A 405 0.88 -1.58 -29.64
CA ARG A 405 1.69 -0.93 -30.68
C ARG A 405 1.52 -1.62 -32.03
N GLU A 406 1.56 -2.95 -32.05
CA GLU A 406 1.34 -3.75 -33.27
C GLU A 406 -0.06 -3.52 -33.87
N ASN A 407 -1.10 -3.44 -33.04
CA ASN A 407 -2.46 -3.15 -33.51
C ASN A 407 -2.63 -1.72 -34.06
N VAL A 408 -1.93 -0.72 -33.52
CA VAL A 408 -1.98 0.65 -34.04
C VAL A 408 -1.28 0.75 -35.39
N GLU A 409 -0.11 0.10 -35.55
CA GLU A 409 0.62 0.06 -36.83
C GLU A 409 -0.20 -0.65 -37.92
N SER A 410 -0.90 -1.74 -37.58
CA SER A 410 -1.74 -2.46 -38.55
C SER A 410 -2.96 -1.66 -39.06
N ASN A 411 -3.47 -0.71 -38.28
CA ASN A 411 -4.65 0.09 -38.65
C ASN A 411 -4.28 1.38 -39.40
N THR A 412 -3.00 1.76 -39.47
CA THR A 412 -2.55 2.94 -40.22
C THR A 412 -2.26 2.66 -41.70
N ASP A 413 -2.18 1.39 -42.09
CA ASP A 413 -1.89 0.94 -43.47
C ASP A 413 -3.14 0.62 -44.31
N THR A 414 -4.35 0.90 -43.80
CA THR A 414 -5.64 0.79 -44.50
C THR A 414 -6.36 2.13 -44.54
#